data_AF-A0A6N2EH62-F1
#
_entry.id   AF-A0A6N2EH62-F1
#
_cell.length_a   1.000
_cell.length_b   1.000
_cell.length_c   1.000
_cell.angle_alpha   90.00
_cell.angle_beta   90.00
_cell.angle_gamma   90.00
#
_symmetry.space_group_name_H-M   'P 1'
#
loop_
_entity.id
_entity.type
_entity.pdbx_description
1 polymer ?
#
loop_
_entity_poly.entity_id
_entity_poly.type
_entity_poly.pdbx_seq_one_letter_code
_entity_poly.pdbx_strand_id
1 'polypeptide(L)'
;MTPHSRLRTGPLLAGALTMAALSLAAALPGRADDPSPQRLTPAQEVQVFPERKAALLRHQRHRIEALQKGERCISGAGDSTALSNCMREERQSHQAQRQKHREAMREIYERNGITAPMGRQGGGGWGKGPRGN
;
A
#
# COMPACT_ATOMS: atom_id res chain seq x y z
N MET A 1 27.58 -46.90 -16.27
CA MET A 1 28.76 -46.88 -15.39
C MET A 1 28.34 -46.23 -14.07
N THR A 2 28.18 -47.02 -13.02
CA THR A 2 28.23 -46.51 -11.63
C THR A 2 29.69 -46.23 -11.28
N PRO A 3 29.95 -45.23 -10.42
CA PRO A 3 30.32 -45.63 -9.08
C PRO A 3 29.67 -44.80 -7.97
N HIS A 4 29.71 -45.44 -6.80
CA HIS A 4 29.23 -45.01 -5.51
C HIS A 4 30.02 -43.84 -4.93
N SER A 5 29.36 -43.04 -4.10
CA SER A 5 29.95 -42.52 -2.86
C SER A 5 28.85 -42.30 -1.83
N ARG A 6 28.90 -43.11 -0.77
CA ARG A 6 28.03 -43.10 0.40
C ARG A 6 28.70 -42.31 1.53
N LEU A 7 27.84 -41.64 2.32
CA LEU A 7 27.91 -41.41 3.78
C LEU A 7 28.89 -40.38 4.36
N ARG A 8 28.30 -39.32 4.94
CA ARG A 8 28.62 -38.77 6.28
C ARG A 8 27.29 -38.28 6.90
N THR A 9 26.63 -39.03 7.81
CA THR A 9 26.70 -38.87 9.28
C THR A 9 26.71 -37.40 9.70
N GLY A 10 25.58 -36.76 10.05
CA GLY A 10 24.93 -36.79 11.38
C GLY A 10 25.61 -35.76 12.33
N PRO A 11 24.91 -34.95 13.14
CA PRO A 11 23.76 -35.37 13.96
C PRO A 11 22.54 -34.43 13.98
N LEU A 12 21.41 -35.02 14.38
CA LEU A 12 20.24 -34.37 14.95
C LEU A 12 20.57 -33.89 16.38
N LEU A 13 20.37 -32.61 16.66
CA LEU A 13 20.19 -32.01 17.99
C LEU A 13 19.17 -30.87 17.76
N ALA A 14 17.87 -30.98 18.02
CA ALA A 14 17.18 -31.22 19.29
C ALA A 14 17.64 -30.25 20.40
N GLY A 15 16.78 -29.29 20.74
CA GLY A 15 16.91 -28.37 21.88
C GLY A 15 17.41 -26.98 21.47
N ALA A 16 16.81 -25.85 21.85
CA ALA A 16 15.76 -25.60 22.81
C ALA A 16 15.01 -24.31 22.42
N LEU A 17 13.69 -24.35 22.54
CA LEU A 17 12.86 -23.17 22.72
C LEU A 17 13.30 -22.46 24.01
N THR A 18 13.99 -21.32 23.90
CA THR A 18 14.10 -20.37 25.01
C THR A 18 13.15 -19.22 24.74
N MET A 19 11.92 -19.37 25.23
CA MET A 19 11.07 -18.22 25.52
C MET A 19 11.73 -17.43 26.65
N ALA A 20 12.32 -16.28 26.31
CA ALA A 20 12.60 -15.22 27.27
C ALA A 20 11.55 -14.12 27.06
N ALA A 21 10.46 -14.24 27.81
CA ALA A 21 9.51 -13.16 28.02
C ALA A 21 9.93 -12.35 29.27
N LEU A 22 9.45 -11.10 29.32
CA LEU A 22 9.63 -10.06 30.34
C LEU A 22 10.95 -9.27 30.30
N SER A 23 11.01 -7.95 30.50
CA SER A 23 10.05 -6.84 30.54
C SER A 23 10.91 -5.58 30.69
N LEU A 24 11.13 -4.80 29.63
CA LEU A 24 11.60 -3.41 29.78
C LEU A 24 10.51 -2.46 29.29
N ALA A 25 9.53 -2.25 30.17
CA ALA A 25 8.69 -1.06 30.13
C ALA A 25 9.55 0.14 30.57
N ALA A 26 10.39 0.64 29.65
CA ALA A 26 10.95 1.96 29.80
C ALA A 26 9.81 2.96 29.55
N ALA A 27 9.32 3.56 30.64
CA ALA A 27 8.37 4.65 30.64
C ALA A 27 8.92 5.82 29.80
N LEU A 28 8.48 5.90 28.54
CA LEU A 28 8.59 7.12 27.74
C LEU A 28 7.37 7.98 28.06
N PRO A 29 7.56 9.30 28.29
CA PRO A 29 6.47 10.21 28.59
C PRO A 29 5.49 10.24 27.42
N GLY A 30 4.21 10.23 27.76
CA GLY A 30 3.08 10.08 26.84
C GLY A 30 3.27 10.86 25.54
N ARG A 31 3.47 10.12 24.44
CA ARG A 31 3.06 10.61 23.14
C ARG A 31 1.55 10.47 23.12
N ALA A 32 0.86 11.60 22.98
CA ALA A 32 -0.56 11.63 22.70
C ALA A 32 -0.92 10.53 21.70
N ASP A 33 -1.98 9.79 22.01
CA ASP A 33 -2.62 8.86 21.08
C ASP A 33 -2.98 9.62 19.81
N ASP A 34 -2.05 9.63 18.87
CA ASP A 34 -2.29 9.94 17.47
C ASP A 34 -3.36 8.92 17.06
N PRO A 35 -4.59 9.32 16.68
CA PRO A 35 -5.67 8.38 16.43
C PRO A 35 -5.20 7.43 15.34
N SER A 36 -4.87 6.21 15.75
CA SER A 36 -4.47 5.16 14.83
C SER A 36 -5.58 5.06 13.78
N PRO A 37 -5.25 4.98 12.47
CA PRO A 37 -6.25 4.89 11.43
C PRO A 37 -7.20 3.76 11.81
N GLN A 38 -8.45 4.12 12.11
CA GLN A 38 -9.41 3.21 12.73
C GLN A 38 -9.47 1.94 11.87
N ARG A 39 -8.94 0.84 12.40
CA ARG A 39 -8.97 -0.45 11.70
C ARG A 39 -10.39 -1.00 11.84
N LEU A 40 -10.90 -1.57 10.76
CA LEU A 40 -12.20 -2.24 10.77
C LEU A 40 -12.17 -3.40 11.77
N THR A 41 -13.28 -3.63 12.46
CA THR A 41 -13.44 -4.87 13.23
C THR A 41 -13.56 -6.07 12.27
N PRO A 42 -13.26 -7.31 12.70
CA PRO A 42 -13.40 -8.48 11.82
C PRO A 42 -14.81 -8.64 11.23
N ALA A 43 -15.85 -8.31 12.00
CA ALA A 43 -17.23 -8.32 11.52
C ALA A 43 -17.48 -7.28 10.42
N GLN A 44 -16.96 -6.05 10.61
CA GLN A 44 -17.01 -5.00 9.60
C GLN A 44 -16.23 -5.38 8.34
N GLU A 45 -15.06 -6.03 8.48
CA GLU A 45 -14.27 -6.49 7.34
C GLU A 45 -15.04 -7.48 6.47
N VAL A 46 -15.69 -8.48 7.07
CA VAL A 46 -16.52 -9.46 6.36
C VAL A 46 -17.67 -8.76 5.63
N GLN A 47 -18.30 -7.78 6.27
CA GLN A 47 -19.42 -7.02 5.70
C GLN A 47 -19.00 -6.24 4.45
N VAL A 48 -17.90 -5.50 4.48
CA VAL A 48 -17.50 -4.63 3.35
C VAL A 48 -16.64 -5.33 2.30
N PHE A 49 -16.12 -6.53 2.58
CA PHE A 49 -15.17 -7.21 1.71
C PHE A 49 -15.64 -7.36 0.25
N PRO A 50 -16.89 -7.80 -0.04
CA PRO A 50 -17.33 -7.97 -1.42
C PRO A 50 -17.29 -6.67 -2.23
N GLU A 51 -17.78 -5.58 -1.64
CA GLU A 51 -17.81 -4.26 -2.27
C GLU A 51 -16.41 -3.68 -2.45
N ARG A 52 -15.55 -3.80 -1.42
CA ARG A 52 -14.13 -3.40 -1.50
C ARG A 52 -13.39 -4.15 -2.59
N LYS A 53 -13.60 -5.46 -2.69
CA LYS A 53 -13.01 -6.30 -3.74
C LYS A 53 -13.46 -5.81 -5.11
N ALA A 54 -14.76 -5.58 -5.31
CA ALA A 54 -15.29 -5.08 -6.58
C ALA A 54 -14.73 -3.68 -6.94
N ALA A 55 -14.65 -2.77 -5.97
CA ALA A 55 -14.08 -1.44 -6.16
C ALA A 55 -12.58 -1.50 -6.50
N LEU A 56 -11.82 -2.38 -5.85
CA LEU A 56 -10.41 -2.60 -6.14
C LEU A 56 -10.20 -3.14 -7.56
N LEU A 57 -11.01 -4.13 -7.98
CA LEU A 57 -10.93 -4.67 -9.34
C LEU A 57 -11.23 -3.61 -10.40
N ARG A 58 -12.27 -2.80 -10.21
CA ARG A 58 -12.56 -1.65 -11.09
C ARG A 58 -11.40 -0.66 -11.13
N HIS A 59 -10.83 -0.33 -9.97
CA HIS A 59 -9.68 0.57 -9.89
C HIS A 59 -8.46 0.03 -10.64
N GLN A 60 -8.14 -1.26 -10.50
CA GLN A 60 -7.02 -1.89 -11.21
C GLN A 60 -7.24 -1.88 -12.72
N ARG A 61 -8.46 -2.19 -13.18
CA ARG A 61 -8.80 -2.11 -14.60
C ARG A 61 -8.58 -0.72 -15.18
N HIS A 62 -9.06 0.33 -14.50
CA HIS A 62 -8.85 1.71 -14.94
C HIS A 62 -7.37 2.14 -14.93
N ARG A 63 -6.57 1.62 -14.00
CA ARG A 63 -5.12 1.87 -13.98
C ARG A 63 -4.45 1.26 -15.20
N ILE A 64 -4.79 0.02 -15.55
CA ILE A 64 -4.25 -0.65 -16.74
C ILE A 64 -4.63 0.13 -18.00
N GLU A 65 -5.92 0.48 -18.14
CA GLU A 65 -6.43 1.25 -19.28
C GLU A 65 -5.70 2.59 -19.44
N ALA A 66 -5.45 3.29 -18.33
CA ALA A 66 -4.74 4.58 -18.37
C ALA A 66 -3.25 4.44 -18.67
N LEU A 67 -2.58 3.40 -18.16
CA LEU A 67 -1.19 3.11 -18.51
C LEU A 67 -1.05 2.82 -20.00
N GLN A 68 -1.93 1.97 -20.55
CA GLN A 68 -1.94 1.68 -21.98
C GLN A 68 -2.25 2.92 -22.83
N LYS A 69 -3.14 3.79 -22.34
CA LYS A 69 -3.41 5.08 -23.01
C LYS A 69 -2.17 6.00 -22.98
N GLY A 70 -1.50 6.08 -21.83
CA GLY A 70 -0.28 6.87 -21.65
C GLY A 70 0.84 6.40 -22.55
N GLU A 71 1.08 5.08 -22.60
CA GLU A 71 2.05 4.44 -23.49
C GLU A 71 1.82 4.85 -24.94
N ARG A 72 0.58 4.71 -25.46
CA ARG A 72 0.24 5.10 -26.83
C ARG A 72 0.45 6.59 -27.11
N CYS A 73 0.12 7.45 -26.15
CA CYS A 73 0.28 8.90 -26.28
C CYS A 73 1.77 9.25 -26.40
N ILE A 74 2.59 8.72 -25.48
CA ILE A 74 4.03 8.97 -25.42
C ILE A 74 4.72 8.39 -26.66
N SER A 75 4.36 7.18 -27.09
CA SER A 75 4.95 6.57 -28.30
C SER A 75 4.59 7.31 -29.58
N GLY A 76 3.43 7.97 -29.61
CA GLY A 76 2.95 8.75 -30.76
C GLY A 76 3.37 10.22 -30.75
N ALA A 77 4.07 10.69 -29.70
CA ALA A 77 4.47 12.08 -29.59
C ALA A 77 5.56 12.42 -30.62
N GLY A 78 5.23 13.29 -31.58
CA GLY A 78 6.16 13.71 -32.64
C GLY A 78 7.17 14.79 -32.23
N ASP A 79 6.95 15.44 -31.10
CA ASP A 79 7.80 16.51 -30.58
C ASP A 79 7.71 16.63 -29.04
N SER A 80 8.55 17.51 -28.48
CA SER A 80 8.63 17.75 -27.04
C SER A 80 7.37 18.37 -26.44
N THR A 81 6.60 19.14 -27.23
CA THR A 81 5.35 19.76 -26.79
C THR A 81 4.25 18.70 -26.69
N ALA A 82 4.13 17.85 -27.70
CA ALA A 82 3.23 16.69 -27.70
C ALA A 82 3.54 15.75 -26.53
N LEU A 83 4.82 15.44 -26.30
CA LEU A 83 5.24 14.62 -25.16
C LEU A 83 4.86 15.26 -23.81
N SER A 84 5.12 16.56 -23.64
CA SER A 84 4.77 17.29 -22.42
C SER A 84 3.26 17.26 -22.14
N ASN A 85 2.45 17.41 -23.19
CA ASN A 85 0.99 17.29 -23.11
C ASN A 85 0.56 15.89 -22.67
N CYS A 86 1.10 14.83 -23.28
CA CYS A 86 0.84 13.44 -22.88
C CYS A 86 1.15 13.20 -21.40
N MET A 87 2.32 13.64 -20.93
CA MET A 87 2.72 13.50 -19.52
C MET A 87 1.79 14.27 -18.57
N ARG A 88 1.28 15.44 -18.99
CA ARG A 88 0.31 16.22 -18.19
C ARG A 88 -1.03 15.51 -18.09
N GLU A 89 -1.56 15.00 -19.20
CA GLU A 89 -2.81 14.25 -19.22
C GLU A 89 -2.73 12.97 -18.39
N GLU A 90 -1.61 12.24 -18.48
CA GLU A 90 -1.35 11.05 -17.68
C GLU A 90 -1.39 11.36 -16.18
N ARG A 91 -0.70 12.43 -15.75
CA ARG A 91 -0.72 12.90 -14.35
C ARG A 91 -2.14 13.24 -13.88
N GLN A 92 -2.90 13.97 -14.69
CA GLN A 92 -4.28 14.33 -14.37
C GLN A 92 -5.18 13.10 -14.27
N SER A 93 -5.05 12.15 -15.20
CA SER A 93 -5.77 10.87 -15.18
C SER A 93 -5.48 10.08 -13.90
N HIS A 94 -4.22 9.98 -13.50
CA HIS A 94 -3.85 9.31 -12.26
C HIS A 94 -4.42 9.98 -11.02
N GLN A 95 -4.42 11.32 -10.96
CA GLN A 95 -5.01 12.07 -9.85
C GLN A 95 -6.52 11.83 -9.77
N ALA A 96 -7.22 11.91 -10.91
CA ALA A 96 -8.65 11.67 -10.98
C ALA A 96 -9.02 10.23 -10.57
N GLN A 97 -8.24 9.23 -10.98
CA GLN A 97 -8.47 7.83 -10.58
C GLN A 97 -8.30 7.60 -9.09
N ARG A 98 -7.26 8.19 -8.48
CA ARG A 98 -7.07 8.12 -7.03
C ARG A 98 -8.23 8.77 -6.28
N GLN A 99 -8.72 9.91 -6.78
CA GLN A 99 -9.85 10.59 -6.20
C GLN A 99 -11.12 9.73 -6.26
N LYS A 100 -11.48 9.22 -7.44
CA LYS A 100 -12.62 8.31 -7.63
C LYS A 100 -12.53 7.07 -6.76
N HIS A 101 -11.34 6.49 -6.62
CA HIS A 101 -11.15 5.33 -5.74
C HIS A 101 -11.38 5.69 -4.27
N ARG A 102 -10.85 6.83 -3.80
CA ARG A 102 -11.09 7.31 -2.43
C ARG A 102 -12.57 7.56 -2.15
N GLU A 103 -13.27 8.17 -3.11
CA GLU A 103 -14.71 8.41 -3.02
C GLU A 103 -15.50 7.10 -2.97
N ALA A 104 -15.20 6.15 -3.86
CA ALA A 104 -15.86 4.84 -3.85
C ALA A 104 -15.63 4.09 -2.52
N MET A 105 -14.42 4.15 -1.96
CA MET A 105 -14.13 3.54 -0.66
C MET A 105 -14.85 4.24 0.48
N ARG A 106 -14.92 5.58 0.45
CA ARG A 106 -15.69 6.36 1.42
C ARG A 106 -17.17 5.98 1.38
N GLU A 107 -17.77 5.90 0.21
CA GLU A 107 -19.17 5.52 0.03
C GLU A 107 -19.45 4.11 0.58
N ILE A 108 -18.56 3.15 0.33
CA ILE A 108 -18.67 1.79 0.89
C ILE A 108 -18.70 1.85 2.43
N TYR A 109 -17.84 2.66 3.05
CA TYR A 109 -17.81 2.77 4.50
C TYR A 109 -19.05 3.50 5.06
N GLU A 110 -19.44 4.63 4.45
CA GLU A 110 -20.62 5.41 4.85
C GLU A 110 -21.90 4.57 4.80
N ARG A 111 -22.12 3.82 3.71
CA ARG A 111 -23.31 2.93 3.59
C ARG A 111 -23.35 1.82 4.63
N ASN A 112 -22.19 1.41 5.14
CA ASN A 112 -22.07 0.36 6.15
C ASN A 112 -21.96 0.93 7.58
N GLY A 113 -22.18 2.24 7.78
CA GLY A 113 -22.11 2.87 9.10
C GLY A 113 -20.71 2.90 9.71
N ILE A 114 -19.68 2.81 8.87
CA ILE A 114 -18.28 2.74 9.27
C ILE A 114 -17.64 4.10 9.05
N THR A 115 -16.96 4.63 10.07
CA THR A 115 -16.11 5.81 9.90
C THR A 115 -14.97 5.46 8.95
N ALA A 116 -14.95 6.10 7.78
CA ALA A 116 -13.87 5.89 6.82
C ALA A 116 -12.52 6.21 7.49
N PRO A 117 -11.50 5.34 7.36
CA PRO A 117 -10.19 5.62 7.90
C PRO A 117 -9.69 6.90 7.23
N MET A 118 -9.53 7.98 8.01
CA MET A 118 -8.90 9.20 7.52
C MET A 118 -7.52 8.82 7.00
N GLY A 119 -7.31 8.93 5.69
CA GLY A 119 -5.97 8.86 5.13
C GLY A 119 -5.13 9.95 5.80
N ARG A 120 -3.93 9.61 6.29
CA ARG A 120 -3.01 10.55 6.97
C ARG A 120 -3.06 11.93 6.30
N GLN A 121 -3.78 12.87 6.92
CA GLN A 121 -3.80 14.25 6.52
C GLN A 121 -2.59 14.89 7.18
N GLY A 122 -1.44 14.83 6.50
CA GLY A 122 -0.19 15.41 7.01
C GLY A 122 0.93 14.38 7.06
N GLY A 123 2.00 14.63 6.31
CA GLY A 123 3.15 13.75 6.21
C GLY A 123 3.86 13.78 4.86
N GLY A 124 3.31 14.53 3.88
CA GLY A 124 4.01 14.88 2.64
C GLY A 124 5.05 16.00 2.85
N GLY A 125 5.81 15.95 3.95
CA GLY A 125 6.96 16.81 4.14
C GLY A 125 8.14 16.18 3.41
N TRP A 126 8.32 16.52 2.13
CA TRP A 126 9.57 16.27 1.44
C TRP A 126 10.72 16.79 2.31
N GLY A 127 11.67 15.90 2.61
CA GLY A 127 12.74 16.13 3.57
C GLY A 127 13.42 17.48 3.38
N LYS A 128 13.15 18.41 4.31
CA LYS A 128 14.13 19.45 4.63
C LYS A 128 15.12 18.81 5.58
N GLY A 129 16.16 18.21 5.02
CA GLY A 129 17.38 17.96 5.79
C GLY A 129 17.92 19.29 6.34
N PRO A 130 18.60 19.29 7.49
CA PRO A 130 19.18 20.50 8.05
C PRO A 130 20.16 21.10 7.03
N ARG A 131 19.97 22.38 6.69
CA ARG A 131 21.03 23.17 6.07
C ARG A 131 22.08 23.35 7.16
N GLY A 132 23.20 22.64 7.04
CA GLY A 132 24.37 22.90 7.87
C GLY A 132 24.81 24.34 7.65
N ASN A 133 25.09 25.03 8.76
CA ASN A 133 25.92 26.23 8.78
C ASN A 133 27.37 25.85 8.44
#